data_AF-A0A353K191-F1
#
_entry.id   AF-A0A353K191-F1
#
_cell.length_a   1.000
_cell.length_b   1.000
_cell.length_c   1.000
_cell.angle_alpha   90.00
_cell.angle_beta   90.00
_cell.angle_gamma   90.00
#
_symmetry.space_group_name_H-M   'P 1'
#
loop_
_entity.id
_entity.type
_entity.pdbx_description
1 polymer ?
#
loop_
_entity_poly.entity_id
_entity_poly.type
_entity_poly.pdbx_seq_one_letter_code
_entity_poly.pdbx_strand_id
1 'polypeptide(L)' 'IEEVEIPDEVKDMPSLIIYIVQPSDTLWKIAKKYYTAIEDIISLNDIEDADNITPGMKLLIPKKNFMRG' A
#
# COMPACT_ATOMS: atom_id res chain seq x y z
N ILE A 1 23.54 -3.87 16.08
CA ILE A 1 22.59 -3.00 15.37
C ILE A 1 21.70 -2.46 16.47
N GLU A 2 21.72 -1.17 16.75
CA GLU A 2 20.75 -0.58 17.68
C GLU A 2 19.39 -0.62 17.00
N GLU A 3 18.43 -1.28 17.63
CA GLU A 3 17.05 -1.25 17.22
C GLU A 3 16.54 0.15 17.55
N VAL A 4 16.30 0.98 16.54
CA VAL A 4 15.77 2.32 16.73
C VAL A 4 14.32 2.15 17.19
N GLU A 5 14.05 2.41 18.47
CA GLU A 5 12.68 2.47 18.99
C GLU A 5 11.94 3.60 18.29
N ILE A 6 10.97 3.24 17.45
CA ILE A 6 10.10 4.21 16.79
C ILE A 6 9.08 4.69 17.83
N PRO A 7 9.01 6.00 18.15
CA PRO A 7 8.06 6.50 19.13
C PRO A 7 6.63 6.12 18.75
N ASP A 8 5.80 5.79 19.75
CA ASP A 8 4.42 5.34 19.54
C ASP A 8 3.59 6.37 18.74
N GLU A 9 3.91 7.67 18.84
CA GLU A 9 3.24 8.72 18.07
C GLU A 9 3.46 8.60 16.55
N VAL A 10 4.57 8.01 16.12
CA VAL A 10 4.91 7.84 14.69
C VAL A 10 4.33 6.53 14.14
N LYS A 11 3.90 5.61 15.02
CA LYS A 11 3.41 4.28 14.68
C LYS A 11 2.09 4.32 13.93
N ASP A 12 1.25 5.30 14.21
CA ASP A 12 -0.06 5.47 13.60
C ASP A 12 -0.05 6.47 12.43
N MET A 13 1.12 7.03 12.09
CA MET A 13 1.21 7.94 10.96
C MET A 13 0.95 7.19 9.66
N PRO A 14 0.12 7.74 8.76
CA PRO A 14 -0.05 7.16 7.44
C PRO A 14 1.30 7.15 6.73
N SER A 15 1.68 5.98 6.22
CA SER A 15 2.90 5.81 5.42
C SER A 15 2.54 5.46 3.99
N LEU A 16 3.39 5.88 3.05
CA LEU A 16 3.25 5.60 1.63
C LEU A 16 4.37 4.68 1.18
N ILE A 17 4.01 3.66 0.40
CA ILE A 17 4.94 2.71 -0.19
C ILE A 17 4.84 2.83 -1.70
N ILE A 18 5.99 2.91 -2.38
CA ILE A 18 6.04 2.75 -3.83
C ILE A 18 6.23 1.26 -4.12
N TYR A 19 5.24 0.64 -4.74
CA TYR A 19 5.26 -0.76 -5.15
C TYR A 19 5.40 -0.86 -6.67
N ILE A 20 6.24 -1.79 -7.14
CA ILE A 20 6.36 -2.10 -8.57
C ILE A 20 5.57 -3.39 -8.82
N VAL A 21 4.53 -3.31 -9.64
CA VAL A 21 3.66 -4.44 -9.98
C VAL A 21 4.47 -5.57 -10.60
N GLN A 22 4.25 -6.79 -10.13
CA GLN A 22 4.90 -8.00 -10.61
C GLN A 22 3.98 -8.80 -11.54
N PRO A 23 4.53 -9.71 -12.38
CA PRO A 23 3.70 -10.63 -13.15
C PRO A 23 2.73 -11.42 -12.25
N SER A 24 1.46 -11.48 -12.67
CA SER A 24 0.35 -12.15 -11.94
C SER A 24 -0.14 -11.47 -10.66
N ASP A 25 0.30 -10.23 -10.39
CA ASP A 25 -0.30 -9.41 -9.36
C ASP A 25 -1.72 -8.97 -9.77
N THR A 26 -2.57 -8.79 -8.75
CA THR A 26 -3.86 -8.11 -8.86
C THR A 26 -3.94 -7.05 -7.77
N LEU A 27 -4.73 -6.00 -7.97
CA LEU A 27 -4.90 -4.98 -6.92
C LEU A 27 -5.40 -5.59 -5.61
N TRP A 28 -6.23 -6.63 -5.67
CA TRP A 28 -6.67 -7.37 -4.49
C TRP A 28 -5.51 -7.99 -3.69
N LYS A 29 -4.56 -8.66 -4.37
CA LYS A 29 -3.40 -9.27 -3.70
C LYS A 29 -2.50 -8.20 -3.06
N ILE A 30 -2.30 -7.09 -3.76
CA ILE A 30 -1.49 -5.96 -3.30
C ILE A 30 -2.16 -5.29 -2.09
N ALA A 31 -3.44 -4.94 -2.20
CA ALA A 31 -4.22 -4.33 -1.13
C ALA A 31 -4.18 -5.19 0.15
N LYS A 32 -4.39 -6.50 0.01
CA LYS A 32 -4.31 -7.46 1.12
C LYS A 32 -2.92 -7.50 1.76
N LYS A 33 -1.85 -7.49 0.95
CA LYS A 33 -0.46 -7.52 1.43
C LYS A 33 -0.10 -6.28 2.26
N TYR A 34 -0.64 -5.12 1.89
CA TYR A 34 -0.33 -3.84 2.52
C TYR A 34 -1.40 -3.37 3.51
N TYR A 35 -2.39 -4.22 3.81
CA TYR A 35 -3.50 -3.92 4.70
C TYR A 35 -4.17 -2.58 4.34
N THR A 36 -4.58 -2.46 3.08
CA THR A 36 -5.24 -1.26 2.57
C THR A 36 -6.45 -1.62 1.70
N ALA A 37 -7.27 -0.64 1.34
CA ALA A 37 -8.42 -0.84 0.46
C ALA A 37 -8.01 -0.75 -1.01
N ILE A 38 -8.72 -1.46 -1.89
CA ILE A 38 -8.46 -1.38 -3.34
C ILE A 38 -8.80 0.03 -3.85
N GLU A 39 -9.89 0.60 -3.33
CA GLU A 39 -10.39 1.92 -3.66
C GLU A 39 -9.40 3.02 -3.29
N ASP A 40 -8.68 2.85 -2.17
CA ASP A 40 -7.61 3.77 -1.75
C ASP A 40 -6.44 3.73 -2.76
N ILE A 41 -6.06 2.55 -3.24
CA ILE A 41 -4.99 2.40 -4.25
C ILE A 41 -5.45 3.01 -5.58
N ILE A 42 -6.67 2.74 -6.00
CA ILE A 42 -7.24 3.27 -7.25
C ILE A 42 -7.24 4.80 -7.22
N SER A 43 -7.84 5.39 -6.18
CA SER A 43 -7.99 6.84 -6.07
C SER A 43 -6.64 7.55 -5.97
N LEU A 44 -5.64 6.92 -5.35
CA LEU A 44 -4.32 7.53 -5.18
C LEU A 44 -3.44 7.46 -6.43
N ASN A 45 -3.72 6.52 -7.33
CA ASN A 45 -2.93 6.30 -8.55
C ASN A 45 -3.69 6.67 -9.83
N ASP A 46 -4.84 7.33 -9.70
CA ASP A 46 -5.71 7.71 -10.82
C ASP A 46 -6.04 6.54 -11.76
N ILE A 47 -6.32 5.36 -11.19
CA ILE A 47 -6.62 4.14 -11.95
C ILE A 47 -8.12 4.10 -12.28
N GLU A 48 -8.47 4.00 -13.55
CA GLU A 48 -9.88 3.95 -13.98
C GLU A 48 -10.55 2.59 -13.70
N ASP A 49 -9.80 1.50 -13.88
CA ASP A 49 -10.27 0.12 -13.70
C ASP A 49 -9.25 -0.69 -12.87
N ALA A 50 -9.74 -1.39 -11.84
CA ALA A 50 -8.94 -2.18 -10.93
C ALA A 50 -8.12 -3.29 -11.61
N ASP A 51 -8.60 -3.77 -12.76
CA ASP A 51 -7.92 -4.80 -13.55
C ASP A 51 -6.86 -4.22 -14.51
N ASN A 52 -6.80 -2.90 -14.66
CA ASN A 52 -5.88 -2.21 -15.56
C ASN A 52 -4.52 -1.91 -14.91
N ILE A 53 -3.91 -2.91 -14.28
CA ILE A 53 -2.53 -2.83 -13.77
C ILE A 53 -1.61 -3.76 -14.55
N THR A 54 -0.41 -3.29 -14.87
CA THR A 54 0.57 -4.03 -15.69
C THR A 54 1.90 -4.20 -14.96
N PRO A 55 2.62 -5.32 -15.17
CA PRO A 55 3.94 -5.51 -14.58
C PRO A 55 4.89 -4.35 -14.91
N GLY A 56 5.61 -3.86 -13.90
CA GLY A 56 6.48 -2.69 -14.00
C GLY A 56 5.82 -1.36 -13.68
N MET A 57 4.48 -1.30 -13.59
CA MET A 57 3.75 -0.13 -13.14
C MET A 57 4.12 0.20 -11.68
N LYS A 58 4.31 1.49 -11.39
CA LYS A 58 4.55 1.97 -10.03
C LYS A 58 3.22 2.37 -9.41
N LEU A 59 2.94 1.85 -8.22
CA LEU A 59 1.76 2.15 -7.43
C LEU A 59 2.17 2.78 -6.10
N LEU A 60 1.53 3.89 -5.76
CA LEU A 60 1.48 4.46 -4.43
C LEU A 60 0.48 3.67 -3.59
N ILE A 61 0.96 3.00 -2.55
CA ILE A 61 0.14 2.18 -1.67
C ILE A 61 0.10 2.86 -0.29
N PRO A 62 -1.07 3.31 0.16
CA PRO A 62 -1.21 3.85 1.52
C PRO A 62 -1.20 2.68 2.49
N LYS A 63 -0.19 2.61 3.36
CA LYS A 63 -0.13 1.65 4.45
C LYS A 63 -0.78 2.29 5.67
N LYS A 64 -2.01 1.88 5.94
CA LYS A 64 -2.73 2.22 7.17
C LYS A 64 -2.31 1.19 8.22
N ASN A 65 -1.58 1.61 9.25
CA ASN A 65 -1.37 0.76 10.42
C ASN A 65 -2.71 0.69 11.16
N PHE A 66 -3.48 -0.37 10.90
CA PHE A 66 -4.67 -0.69 11.68
C PHE A 66 -4.27 -1.33 13.01
N MET A 67 -3.48 -0.63 13.83
CA MET A 67 -3.49 -0.87 15.28
C MET A 67 -4.66 -0.08 15.87
N ARG A 68 -5.88 -0.44 15.49
CA ARG A 68 -7.10 0.05 16.14
C ARG A 68 -7.79 -1.12 16.82
N GLY A 69 -7.70 -1.14 18.15
CA GLY A 69 -8.61 -1.84 19.05
C GLY A 69 -8.29 -3.31 19.27
#